data_AF-A0A3S7XAY3-F1
#
_entry.id   AF-A0A3S7XAY3-F1
#
_cell.length_a   1.000
_cell.length_b   1.000
_cell.length_c   1.000
_cell.angle_alpha   90.00
_cell.angle_beta   90.00
_cell.angle_gamma   90.00
#
_symmetry.space_group_name_H-M   'P 1'
#
loop_
_entity.id
_entity.type
_entity.pdbx_description
1 polymer ?
#
loop_
_entity_poly.entity_id
_entity_poly.type
_entity_poly.pdbx_seq_one_letter_code
_entity_poly.pdbx_strand_id
1 'polypeptide(L)'
;MSRPNVKCSAVGSRNLNSTSVERNTLRSDGKLSLENIMLQFLCGEQLRLEYAMEIVQQAALVLRTEPNTLSINDTVVVVGDIQGQYYDLVKILAACGSLDTTKYLFLGNYIGNGGFNLECILFLLAAKVAHPHSIFLIRGSNESKFMADVLQLGKECQLKYSSTLLPQILSAFNCLPLAAIIRKKFFCVHSGLSPDVSHVDDIALIHRFRHIPTRGAMCDMVWSEPDWDTNNQLYNNVEEPSGETYVPRLGLFETRPLFITNKQRGLSYVFNFACAKRFVSANNLLCIIRAHEVHELGFKLYRPHPNHLFPCIISLFSAPNYCSSFGNKGAVLVVSKETICFKQFEPSPHPCVLQGRNAFSWSLPFLESNLMSIFLTLLSGSDYDPTIADRSEKGSSNGEGGVTPLI
;
A
#
# COMPACT_ATOMS: atom_id res chain seq x y z
N MET A 1 3.51 50.14 34.19
CA MET A 1 4.59 49.19 34.52
C MET A 1 4.91 48.38 33.28
N SER A 2 6.14 48.54 32.81
CA SER A 2 6.69 48.14 31.50
C SER A 2 7.03 46.64 31.42
N ARG A 3 6.76 46.03 30.27
CA ARG A 3 7.17 44.65 29.90
C ARG A 3 8.70 44.53 29.86
N PRO A 4 9.30 43.39 30.28
CA PRO A 4 10.72 43.16 30.07
C PRO A 4 10.98 42.63 28.65
N ASN A 5 11.89 43.30 27.96
CA ASN A 5 12.55 42.86 26.73
C ASN A 5 13.51 41.71 27.06
N VAL A 6 13.34 40.55 26.43
CA VAL A 6 14.39 39.52 26.35
C VAL A 6 14.93 39.52 24.91
N LYS A 7 16.19 39.90 24.80
CA LYS A 7 16.96 40.02 23.55
C LYS A 7 17.15 38.64 22.91
N CYS A 8 16.80 38.52 21.63
CA CYS A 8 17.23 37.44 20.76
C CYS A 8 18.75 37.53 20.57
N SER A 9 19.51 36.59 21.14
CA SER A 9 20.92 36.40 20.81
C SER A 9 21.03 35.72 19.45
N ALA A 10 21.72 36.38 18.52
CA ALA A 10 22.00 35.90 17.18
C ALA A 10 22.66 34.50 17.22
N VAL A 11 21.97 33.51 16.65
CA VAL A 11 22.60 32.24 16.27
C VAL A 11 23.40 32.52 15.01
N GLY A 12 24.72 32.41 15.13
CA GLY A 12 25.66 32.66 14.06
C GLY A 12 25.35 31.85 12.81
N SER A 13 25.40 32.55 11.69
CA SER A 13 25.34 32.05 10.32
C SER A 13 26.37 30.94 10.12
N ARG A 14 25.95 29.67 10.19
CA ARG A 14 26.77 28.56 9.71
C ARG A 14 26.61 28.48 8.20
N ASN A 15 27.71 28.73 7.50
CA ASN A 15 27.87 28.51 6.06
C ASN A 15 27.40 27.09 5.69
N LEU A 16 26.30 27.01 4.93
CA LEU A 16 25.72 25.78 4.39
C LEU A 16 26.35 25.39 3.04
N ASN A 17 27.65 25.64 2.86
CA ASN A 17 28.39 25.21 1.67
C ASN A 17 29.73 24.61 2.09
N SER A 18 30.03 23.42 1.57
CA SER A 18 31.21 22.56 1.78
C SER A 18 31.16 21.60 2.97
N THR A 19 30.51 20.45 2.75
CA THR A 19 31.09 19.10 2.82
C THR A 19 29.94 18.11 2.61
N SER A 20 29.98 17.33 1.54
CA SER A 20 29.20 16.09 1.47
C SER A 20 29.71 15.19 2.60
N VAL A 21 29.06 15.23 3.76
CA VAL A 21 29.30 14.22 4.80
C VAL A 21 28.88 12.91 4.15
N GLU A 22 29.85 12.07 3.77
CA GLU A 22 29.57 10.69 3.39
C GLU A 22 28.88 10.05 4.60
N ARG A 23 27.55 10.04 4.60
CA ARG A 23 26.77 9.31 5.59
C ARG A 23 27.01 7.85 5.26
N ASN A 24 27.90 7.20 6.01
CA ASN A 24 28.18 5.78 5.81
C ASN A 24 26.88 5.00 6.01
N THR A 25 26.41 4.35 4.93
CA THR A 25 25.28 3.42 4.93
C THR A 25 25.52 2.24 5.88
N LEU A 26 26.80 1.96 6.16
CA LEU A 26 27.27 0.96 7.10
C LEU A 26 27.71 1.62 8.41
N ARG A 27 27.44 0.94 9.52
CA ARG A 27 28.01 1.22 10.84
C ARG A 27 29.50 0.83 10.84
N SER A 28 30.22 1.25 11.88
CA SER A 28 31.64 0.90 12.08
C SER A 28 31.92 -0.60 12.20
N ASP A 29 30.88 -1.42 12.46
CA ASP A 29 30.95 -2.88 12.51
C ASP A 29 30.60 -3.57 11.18
N GLY A 30 30.39 -2.79 10.10
CA GLY A 30 30.02 -3.30 8.78
C GLY A 30 28.53 -3.65 8.62
N LYS A 31 27.68 -3.40 9.63
CA LYS A 31 26.23 -3.64 9.52
C LYS A 31 25.48 -2.43 8.94
N LEU A 32 24.36 -2.68 8.27
CA LEU A 32 23.48 -1.63 7.76
C LEU A 32 22.97 -0.71 8.89
N SER A 33 23.11 0.60 8.72
CA SER A 33 22.54 1.60 9.62
C SER A 33 21.19 2.06 9.08
N LEU A 34 20.09 1.55 9.65
CA LEU A 34 18.73 1.94 9.24
C LEU A 34 18.46 3.43 9.46
N GLU A 35 19.02 4.02 10.53
CA GLU A 35 18.90 5.45 10.80
C GLU A 35 19.57 6.29 9.70
N ASN A 36 20.78 5.90 9.27
CA ASN A 36 21.49 6.62 8.21
C ASN A 36 20.76 6.49 6.87
N ILE A 37 20.28 5.28 6.52
CA ILE A 37 19.47 5.07 5.32
C ILE A 37 18.20 5.93 5.39
N MET A 38 17.56 5.96 6.56
CA MET A 38 16.34 6.74 6.76
C MET A 38 16.57 8.22 6.48
N LEU A 39 17.60 8.80 7.11
CA LEU A 39 17.98 10.20 6.97
C LEU A 39 18.42 10.54 5.54
N GLN A 40 19.15 9.64 4.88
CA GLN A 40 19.58 9.82 3.50
C GLN A 40 18.38 9.94 2.54
N PHE A 41 17.42 9.03 2.63
CA PHE A 41 16.19 9.11 1.83
C PHE A 41 15.31 10.31 2.18
N LEU A 42 15.25 10.73 3.46
CA LEU A 42 14.54 11.96 3.86
C LEU A 42 15.16 13.22 3.26
N CYS A 43 16.48 13.21 3.03
CA CYS A 43 17.18 14.28 2.33
C CYS A 43 17.05 14.20 0.79
N GLY A 44 16.34 13.20 0.26
CA GLY A 44 16.23 12.96 -1.18
C GLY A 44 17.52 12.42 -1.83
N GLU A 45 18.46 11.93 -1.02
CA GLU A 45 19.68 11.30 -1.50
C GLU A 45 19.44 9.81 -1.81
N GLN A 46 20.22 9.27 -2.73
CA GLN A 46 20.15 7.86 -3.16
C GLN A 46 21.25 7.05 -2.50
N LEU A 47 21.00 5.76 -2.26
CA LEU A 47 22.07 4.83 -1.87
C LEU A 47 23.02 4.61 -3.06
N ARG A 48 24.24 4.13 -2.79
CA ARG A 48 25.06 3.59 -3.88
C ARG A 48 24.39 2.35 -4.46
N LEU A 49 24.45 2.17 -5.78
CA LEU A 49 23.82 1.03 -6.47
C LEU A 49 24.25 -0.31 -5.87
N GLU A 50 25.53 -0.46 -5.51
CA GLU A 50 26.08 -1.66 -4.89
C GLU A 50 25.34 -2.03 -3.59
N TYR A 51 25.12 -1.06 -2.71
CA TYR A 51 24.38 -1.28 -1.46
C TYR A 51 22.90 -1.56 -1.71
N ALA A 52 22.27 -0.87 -2.66
CA ALA A 52 20.88 -1.14 -3.02
C ALA A 52 20.70 -2.58 -3.55
N MET A 53 21.63 -3.03 -4.41
CA MET A 53 21.63 -4.40 -4.93
C MET A 53 21.87 -5.42 -3.83
N GLU A 54 22.83 -5.17 -2.93
CA GLU A 54 23.13 -6.04 -1.79
C GLU A 54 21.94 -6.18 -0.85
N ILE A 55 21.28 -5.07 -0.48
CA ILE A 55 20.08 -5.07 0.37
C ILE A 55 19.00 -5.97 -0.24
N VAL A 56 18.71 -5.79 -1.52
CA VAL A 56 17.65 -6.54 -2.22
C VAL A 56 17.98 -8.03 -2.28
N GLN A 57 19.24 -8.38 -2.56
CA GLN A 57 19.69 -9.77 -2.64
C GLN A 57 19.65 -10.46 -1.26
N GLN A 58 20.16 -9.80 -0.22
CA GLN A 58 20.14 -10.33 1.14
C GLN A 58 18.72 -10.47 1.66
N ALA A 59 17.85 -9.49 1.40
CA ALA A 59 16.45 -9.57 1.79
C ALA A 59 15.75 -10.74 1.08
N ALA A 60 16.00 -10.97 -0.21
CA ALA A 60 15.46 -12.10 -0.94
C ALA A 60 15.89 -13.45 -0.33
N LEU A 61 17.15 -13.57 0.11
CA LEU A 61 17.64 -14.77 0.80
C LEU A 61 16.90 -15.00 2.13
N VAL A 62 16.73 -13.96 2.94
CA VAL A 62 15.97 -14.05 4.21
C VAL A 62 14.52 -14.44 3.94
N LEU A 63 13.82 -13.69 3.07
CA LEU A 63 12.40 -13.92 2.75
C LEU A 63 12.14 -15.32 2.15
N ARG A 64 13.11 -15.88 1.41
CA ARG A 64 13.00 -17.23 0.85
C ARG A 64 12.96 -18.32 1.91
N THR A 65 13.61 -18.10 3.06
CA THR A 65 13.62 -19.07 4.16
C THR A 65 12.32 -19.07 4.97
N GLU A 66 11.49 -18.04 4.83
CA GLU A 66 10.24 -17.92 5.57
C GLU A 66 9.12 -18.82 4.98
N PRO A 67 8.14 -19.27 5.79
CA PRO A 67 6.99 -20.00 5.29
C PRO A 67 6.01 -19.07 4.53
N ASN A 68 5.06 -19.64 3.79
CA ASN A 68 4.00 -18.84 3.14
C ASN A 68 3.13 -18.10 4.17
N THR A 69 2.90 -18.71 5.33
CA THR A 69 2.14 -18.14 6.45
C THR A 69 3.06 -17.94 7.64
N LEU A 70 3.37 -16.67 7.95
CA LEU A 70 4.20 -16.30 9.10
C LEU A 70 3.45 -16.52 10.42
N SER A 71 4.18 -16.77 11.52
CA SER A 71 3.59 -16.91 12.85
C SER A 71 4.19 -15.91 13.82
N ILE A 72 3.35 -15.08 14.44
CA ILE A 72 3.76 -13.98 15.32
C ILE A 72 3.01 -14.10 16.65
N ASN A 73 3.70 -14.39 17.75
CA ASN A 73 3.06 -14.60 19.07
C ASN A 73 3.20 -13.41 20.04
N ASP A 74 3.83 -12.33 19.61
CA ASP A 74 4.13 -11.14 20.42
C ASP A 74 3.22 -9.96 20.06
N THR A 75 3.38 -8.86 20.78
CA THR A 75 2.79 -7.57 20.39
C THR A 75 3.38 -7.11 19.06
N VAL A 76 2.53 -6.71 18.13
CA VAL A 76 2.94 -6.33 16.77
C VAL A 76 2.12 -5.15 16.27
N VAL A 77 2.78 -4.25 15.56
CA VAL A 77 2.16 -3.15 14.83
C VAL A 77 1.88 -3.63 13.40
N VAL A 78 0.61 -3.70 13.04
CA VAL A 78 0.15 -4.08 11.70
C VAL A 78 -0.07 -2.82 10.87
N VAL A 79 0.60 -2.76 9.72
CA VAL A 79 0.62 -1.64 8.80
C VAL A 79 0.00 -2.10 7.48
N GLY A 80 -0.97 -1.34 6.98
CA GLY A 80 -1.60 -1.59 5.67
C GLY A 80 -0.75 -1.07 4.52
N ASP A 81 -1.42 -0.68 3.45
CA ASP A 81 -0.84 -0.10 2.23
C ASP A 81 0.04 1.13 2.52
N ILE A 82 1.23 1.18 1.91
CA ILE A 82 2.18 2.31 1.97
C ILE A 82 2.20 3.10 0.65
N GLN A 83 2.02 2.43 -0.48
CA GLN A 83 1.79 3.02 -1.80
C GLN A 83 2.90 4.00 -2.26
N GLY A 84 4.15 3.74 -1.89
CA GLY A 84 5.28 4.61 -2.25
C GLY A 84 5.31 5.96 -1.49
N GLN A 85 4.61 6.09 -0.36
CA GLN A 85 4.61 7.30 0.48
C GLN A 85 5.68 7.22 1.58
N TYR A 86 6.94 7.41 1.21
CA TYR A 86 8.08 7.22 2.12
C TYR A 86 8.06 8.12 3.36
N TYR A 87 7.64 9.38 3.22
CA TYR A 87 7.59 10.33 4.33
C TYR A 87 6.55 9.94 5.38
N ASP A 88 5.43 9.36 4.94
CA ASP A 88 4.42 8.82 5.84
C ASP A 88 4.87 7.51 6.49
N LEU A 89 5.63 6.67 5.79
CA LEU A 89 6.28 5.50 6.38
C LEU A 89 7.18 5.90 7.56
N VAL A 90 8.01 6.94 7.40
CA VAL A 90 8.85 7.45 8.50
C VAL A 90 8.00 7.93 9.67
N LYS A 91 6.88 8.61 9.41
CA LYS A 91 5.94 9.04 10.46
C LYS A 91 5.32 7.87 11.22
N ILE A 92 4.95 6.79 10.52
CA ILE A 92 4.43 5.56 11.14
C ILE A 92 5.47 4.99 12.12
N LEU A 93 6.73 4.90 11.69
CA LEU A 93 7.83 4.39 12.52
C LEU A 93 8.04 5.28 13.75
N ALA A 94 8.12 6.59 13.56
CA ALA A 94 8.26 7.55 14.66
C ALA A 94 7.11 7.47 15.69
N ALA A 95 5.88 7.21 15.25
CA ALA A 95 4.70 7.15 16.12
C ALA A 95 4.49 5.80 16.83
N CYS A 96 5.06 4.72 16.29
CA CYS A 96 4.79 3.36 16.76
C CYS A 96 5.96 2.69 17.48
N GLY A 97 7.17 3.23 17.36
CA GLY A 97 8.35 2.79 18.09
C GLY A 97 9.55 2.48 17.18
N SER A 98 10.72 2.27 17.78
CA SER A 98 11.91 1.90 17.00
C SER A 98 11.78 0.49 16.43
N LEU A 99 12.40 0.27 15.26
CA LEU A 99 12.54 -1.04 14.62
C LEU A 99 13.35 -2.04 15.47
N ASP A 100 14.17 -1.54 16.40
CA ASP A 100 14.95 -2.38 17.33
C ASP A 100 14.08 -3.04 18.41
N THR A 101 13.01 -2.36 18.84
CA THR A 101 12.21 -2.75 20.01
C THR A 101 10.82 -3.24 19.65
N THR A 102 10.28 -2.75 18.53
CA THR A 102 8.88 -2.98 18.14
C THR A 102 8.81 -3.92 16.95
N LYS A 103 7.92 -4.90 17.02
CA LYS A 103 7.65 -5.79 15.88
C LYS A 103 6.64 -5.15 14.93
N TYR A 104 6.90 -5.28 13.64
CA TYR A 104 6.03 -4.75 12.59
C TYR A 104 5.63 -5.84 11.62
N LEU A 105 4.36 -5.86 11.24
CA LEU A 105 3.83 -6.64 10.13
C LEU A 105 3.28 -5.68 9.07
N PHE A 106 3.90 -5.66 7.90
CA PHE A 106 3.42 -4.87 6.76
C PHE A 106 2.64 -5.75 5.78
N LEU A 107 1.41 -5.35 5.48
CA LEU A 107 0.44 -6.12 4.73
C LEU A 107 0.59 -6.03 3.20
N GLY A 108 1.68 -5.48 2.68
CA GLY A 108 1.96 -5.36 1.24
C GLY A 108 1.63 -3.98 0.67
N ASN A 109 1.70 -3.86 -0.65
CA ASN A 109 1.56 -2.61 -1.39
C ASN A 109 2.52 -1.52 -0.89
N TYR A 110 3.81 -1.86 -0.95
CA TYR A 110 4.92 -0.97 -0.61
C TYR A 110 5.16 0.06 -1.72
N ILE A 111 4.94 -0.37 -2.96
CA ILE A 111 5.01 0.50 -4.14
C ILE A 111 3.59 0.92 -4.56
N GLY A 112 3.48 2.07 -5.21
CA GLY A 112 2.21 2.66 -5.62
C GLY A 112 2.38 4.04 -6.27
N ASN A 113 1.36 4.87 -6.12
CA ASN A 113 1.26 6.18 -6.77
C ASN A 113 1.98 7.32 -6.01
N GLY A 114 2.61 7.05 -4.86
CA GLY A 114 3.21 8.06 -3.98
C GLY A 114 4.54 8.66 -4.45
N GLY A 115 5.18 8.10 -5.48
CA GLY A 115 6.38 8.68 -6.13
C GLY A 115 7.73 8.42 -5.44
N PHE A 116 7.73 7.76 -4.27
CA PHE A 116 8.94 7.36 -3.54
C PHE A 116 8.99 5.83 -3.34
N ASN A 117 8.75 5.08 -4.43
CA ASN A 117 8.62 3.63 -4.38
C ASN A 117 9.95 2.97 -4.00
N LEU A 118 11.06 3.43 -4.59
CA LEU A 118 12.38 2.85 -4.32
C LEU A 118 12.83 3.09 -2.89
N GLU A 119 12.57 4.27 -2.33
CA GLU A 119 12.87 4.60 -0.95
C GLU A 119 12.08 3.69 0.01
N CYS A 120 10.78 3.50 -0.25
CA CYS A 120 9.94 2.59 0.55
C CYS A 120 10.47 1.15 0.51
N ILE A 121 10.68 0.59 -0.68
CA ILE A 121 11.06 -0.82 -0.78
C ILE A 121 12.48 -1.07 -0.30
N LEU A 122 13.45 -0.22 -0.65
CA LEU A 122 14.84 -0.39 -0.20
C LEU A 122 14.94 -0.26 1.32
N PHE A 123 14.22 0.69 1.92
CA PHE A 123 14.20 0.83 3.37
C PHE A 123 13.57 -0.38 4.07
N LEU A 124 12.40 -0.85 3.61
CA LEU A 124 11.73 -2.01 4.20
C LEU A 124 12.55 -3.29 4.06
N LEU A 125 13.19 -3.50 2.91
CA LEU A 125 14.09 -4.64 2.71
C LEU A 125 15.35 -4.54 3.59
N ALA A 126 15.94 -3.35 3.75
CA ALA A 126 17.04 -3.15 4.68
C ALA A 126 16.62 -3.44 6.12
N ALA A 127 15.43 -2.97 6.54
CA ALA A 127 14.87 -3.26 7.86
C ALA A 127 14.63 -4.76 8.07
N LYS A 128 14.17 -5.48 7.03
CA LYS A 128 14.01 -6.93 7.06
C LYS A 128 15.34 -7.67 7.24
N VAL A 129 16.40 -7.22 6.54
CA VAL A 129 17.75 -7.81 6.67
C VAL A 129 18.32 -7.55 8.06
N ALA A 130 18.15 -6.34 8.60
CA ALA A 130 18.66 -5.97 9.91
C ALA A 130 17.92 -6.66 11.06
N HIS A 131 16.59 -6.85 10.94
CA HIS A 131 15.73 -7.36 12.00
C HIS A 131 14.77 -8.46 11.49
N PRO A 132 15.29 -9.62 11.05
CA PRO A 132 14.48 -10.66 10.40
C PRO A 132 13.38 -11.25 11.29
N HIS A 133 13.53 -11.19 12.62
CA HIS A 133 12.58 -11.72 13.60
C HIS A 133 11.60 -10.69 14.19
N SER A 134 11.74 -9.42 13.82
CA SER A 134 10.87 -8.32 14.27
C SER A 134 10.12 -7.66 13.13
N ILE A 135 10.67 -7.68 11.92
CA ILE A 135 10.05 -7.06 10.74
C ILE A 135 9.53 -8.15 9.82
N PHE A 136 8.22 -8.16 9.62
CA PHE A 136 7.49 -9.12 8.82
C PHE A 136 6.86 -8.41 7.63
N LEU A 137 7.12 -8.94 6.44
CA LEU A 137 6.65 -8.39 5.17
C LEU A 137 5.83 -9.47 4.47
N ILE A 138 4.57 -9.18 4.13
CA ILE A 138 3.76 -10.06 3.28
C ILE A 138 3.47 -9.39 1.93
N ARG A 139 3.22 -10.19 0.91
CA ARG A 139 3.09 -9.74 -0.47
C ARG A 139 1.74 -9.07 -0.73
N GLY A 140 1.75 -7.87 -1.32
CA GLY A 140 0.57 -7.21 -1.86
C GLY A 140 0.38 -7.40 -3.37
N SER A 141 -0.68 -6.80 -3.91
CA SER A 141 -0.98 -6.82 -5.35
C SER A 141 0.10 -6.09 -6.17
N ASN A 142 0.64 -5.01 -5.59
CA ASN A 142 1.59 -4.14 -6.25
C ASN A 142 3.00 -4.75 -6.34
N GLU A 143 3.34 -5.71 -5.48
CA GLU A 143 4.59 -6.47 -5.56
C GLU A 143 4.56 -7.55 -6.66
N SER A 144 4.20 -7.13 -7.88
CA SER A 144 4.08 -7.95 -9.08
C SER A 144 4.73 -7.25 -10.27
N LYS A 145 5.13 -8.03 -11.28
CA LYS A 145 5.68 -7.48 -12.53
C LYS A 145 4.66 -6.60 -13.24
N PHE A 146 3.40 -7.04 -13.29
CA PHE A 146 2.31 -6.31 -13.91
C PHE A 146 2.16 -4.91 -13.29
N MET A 147 2.09 -4.81 -11.97
CA MET A 147 1.96 -3.50 -11.31
C MET A 147 3.24 -2.67 -11.38
N ALA A 148 4.43 -3.28 -11.35
CA ALA A 148 5.68 -2.56 -11.57
C ALA A 148 5.74 -1.90 -12.98
N ASP A 149 5.19 -2.56 -14.00
CA ASP A 149 5.08 -2.00 -15.35
C ASP A 149 4.06 -0.84 -15.40
N VAL A 150 2.87 -1.02 -14.80
CA VAL A 150 1.81 0.00 -14.72
C VAL A 150 2.30 1.26 -13.98
N LEU A 151 2.96 1.07 -12.85
CA LEU A 151 3.53 2.15 -12.01
C LEU A 151 4.81 2.75 -12.61
N GLN A 152 5.30 2.21 -13.74
CA GLN A 152 6.54 2.63 -14.38
C GLN A 152 7.77 2.55 -13.45
N LEU A 153 7.79 1.58 -12.54
CA LEU A 153 8.89 1.39 -11.57
C LEU A 153 10.24 1.19 -12.28
N GLY A 154 10.23 0.58 -13.48
CA GLY A 154 11.43 0.47 -14.32
C GLY A 154 12.02 1.81 -14.73
N LYS A 155 11.19 2.82 -15.00
CA LYS A 155 11.68 4.18 -15.27
C LYS A 155 12.25 4.82 -14.01
N GLU A 156 11.59 4.63 -12.86
CA GLU A 156 12.11 5.11 -11.57
C GLU A 156 13.48 4.48 -11.25
N CYS A 157 13.64 3.17 -11.46
CA CYS A 157 14.92 2.46 -11.32
C CYS A 157 15.99 3.05 -12.24
N GLN A 158 15.67 3.28 -13.52
CA GLN A 158 16.63 3.82 -14.49
C GLN A 158 17.03 5.26 -14.16
N LEU A 159 16.12 6.07 -13.62
CA LEU A 159 16.38 7.47 -13.27
C LEU A 159 17.17 7.62 -11.97
N LYS A 160 16.85 6.83 -10.93
CA LYS A 160 17.48 6.93 -9.61
C LYS A 160 18.69 6.02 -9.43
N TYR A 161 18.78 4.92 -10.19
CA TYR A 161 19.81 3.90 -10.01
C TYR A 161 20.24 3.32 -11.37
N SER A 162 19.76 2.13 -11.70
CA SER A 162 20.03 1.41 -12.94
C SER A 162 18.86 0.49 -13.29
N SER A 163 18.65 0.23 -14.58
CA SER A 163 17.71 -0.78 -15.07
C SER A 163 18.00 -2.19 -14.55
N THR A 164 19.23 -2.48 -14.10
CA THR A 164 19.61 -3.78 -13.52
C THR A 164 18.99 -4.03 -12.14
N LEU A 165 18.50 -3.00 -11.45
CA LEU A 165 17.92 -3.10 -10.11
C LEU A 165 16.51 -3.73 -10.13
N LEU A 166 15.68 -3.38 -11.12
CA LEU A 166 14.29 -3.86 -11.19
C LEU A 166 14.19 -5.40 -11.21
N PRO A 167 14.96 -6.16 -12.01
CA PRO A 167 14.95 -7.62 -11.96
C PRO A 167 15.25 -8.20 -10.57
N GLN A 168 16.15 -7.57 -9.81
CA GLN A 168 16.47 -8.00 -8.45
C GLN A 168 15.29 -7.73 -7.49
N ILE A 169 14.67 -6.55 -7.60
CA ILE A 169 13.48 -6.21 -6.80
C ILE A 169 12.35 -7.21 -7.09
N LEU A 170 12.08 -7.52 -8.37
CA LEU A 170 11.06 -8.50 -8.74
C LEU A 170 11.37 -9.92 -8.21
N SER A 171 12.65 -10.30 -8.15
CA SER A 171 13.09 -11.56 -7.53
C SER A 171 12.81 -11.56 -6.01
N ALA A 172 13.07 -10.45 -5.33
CA ALA A 172 12.74 -10.29 -3.91
C ALA A 172 11.22 -10.32 -3.68
N PHE A 173 10.42 -9.68 -4.52
CA PHE A 173 8.95 -9.73 -4.46
C PHE A 173 8.42 -11.16 -4.57
N ASN A 174 9.03 -12.00 -5.41
CA ASN A 174 8.65 -13.41 -5.53
C ASN A 174 8.95 -14.22 -4.26
N CYS A 175 9.78 -13.73 -3.34
CA CYS A 175 10.11 -14.41 -2.10
C CYS A 175 9.17 -14.03 -0.93
N LEU A 176 8.43 -12.93 -1.04
CA LEU A 176 7.53 -12.43 0.02
C LEU A 176 6.48 -13.48 0.42
N PRO A 177 6.33 -13.78 1.73
CA PRO A 177 5.23 -14.55 2.28
C PRO A 177 3.85 -14.03 1.87
N LEU A 178 2.82 -14.87 1.95
CA LEU A 178 1.46 -14.53 1.48
C LEU A 178 0.52 -14.13 2.62
N ALA A 179 0.78 -14.61 3.83
CA ALA A 179 -0.07 -14.37 4.99
C ALA A 179 0.73 -14.38 6.29
N ALA A 180 0.08 -13.98 7.38
CA ALA A 180 0.58 -14.14 8.74
C ALA A 180 -0.55 -14.52 9.70
N ILE A 181 -0.18 -15.15 10.81
CA ILE A 181 -1.07 -15.45 11.92
C ILE A 181 -0.51 -14.78 13.18
N ILE A 182 -1.28 -13.85 13.74
CA ILE A 182 -0.94 -13.18 14.99
C ILE A 182 -1.67 -13.88 16.15
N ARG A 183 -0.90 -14.34 17.14
CA ARG A 183 -1.35 -14.98 18.38
C ARG A 183 -2.35 -16.12 18.17
N LYS A 184 -2.28 -16.83 17.03
CA LYS A 184 -3.22 -17.88 16.61
C LYS A 184 -4.69 -17.42 16.57
N LYS A 185 -4.94 -16.11 16.46
CA LYS A 185 -6.29 -15.53 16.52
C LYS A 185 -6.59 -14.59 15.36
N PHE A 186 -5.60 -13.90 14.81
CA PHE A 186 -5.80 -13.00 13.69
C PHE A 186 -5.11 -13.56 12.46
N PHE A 187 -5.87 -13.79 11.40
CA PHE A 187 -5.32 -14.11 10.09
C PHE A 187 -5.09 -12.81 9.33
N CYS A 188 -3.86 -12.60 8.89
CA CYS A 188 -3.45 -11.40 8.19
C CYS A 188 -3.10 -11.76 6.75
N VAL A 189 -3.72 -11.04 5.82
CA VAL A 189 -3.54 -11.21 4.38
C VAL A 189 -3.56 -9.84 3.73
N HIS A 190 -2.97 -9.66 2.55
CA HIS A 190 -3.04 -8.35 1.89
C HIS A 190 -4.47 -7.96 1.53
N SER A 191 -5.17 -8.84 0.80
CA SER A 191 -6.49 -8.53 0.26
C SER A 191 -7.59 -9.38 0.90
N GLY A 192 -7.66 -10.69 0.66
CA GLY A 192 -8.79 -11.44 1.19
C GLY A 192 -8.76 -12.95 1.01
N LEU A 193 -9.95 -13.53 0.90
CA LEU A 193 -10.18 -14.96 0.86
C LEU A 193 -10.24 -15.50 -0.57
N SER A 194 -9.92 -16.78 -0.72
CA SER A 194 -10.04 -17.52 -1.99
C SER A 194 -11.05 -18.65 -1.85
N PRO A 195 -11.81 -19.00 -2.90
CA PRO A 195 -12.56 -20.26 -2.94
C PRO A 195 -11.66 -21.51 -2.83
N ASP A 196 -10.38 -21.40 -3.20
CA ASP A 196 -9.42 -22.50 -3.18
C ASP A 196 -8.73 -22.68 -1.82
N VAL A 197 -9.00 -21.80 -0.84
CA VAL A 197 -8.36 -21.80 0.49
C VAL A 197 -9.44 -21.83 1.57
N SER A 198 -9.64 -23.00 2.17
CA SER A 198 -10.61 -23.18 3.26
C SER A 198 -9.95 -23.11 4.63
N HIS A 199 -8.72 -23.63 4.72
CA HIS A 199 -7.91 -23.62 5.93
C HIS A 199 -6.63 -22.83 5.72
N VAL A 200 -6.11 -22.23 6.79
CA VAL A 200 -4.84 -21.49 6.77
C VAL A 200 -3.68 -22.41 6.34
N ASP A 201 -3.75 -23.69 6.66
CA ASP A 201 -2.74 -24.68 6.28
C ASP A 201 -2.69 -24.93 4.77
N ASP A 202 -3.80 -24.72 4.03
CA ASP A 202 -3.85 -24.86 2.57
C ASP A 202 -2.88 -23.88 1.88
N ILE A 203 -2.61 -22.73 2.52
CA ILE A 203 -1.71 -21.69 2.02
C ILE A 203 -0.28 -22.23 1.90
N ALA A 204 0.12 -23.21 2.71
CA ALA A 204 1.45 -23.80 2.63
C ALA A 204 1.71 -24.55 1.31
N LEU A 205 0.65 -24.99 0.62
CA LEU A 205 0.72 -25.72 -0.65
C LEU A 205 0.93 -24.80 -1.85
N ILE A 206 0.78 -23.48 -1.68
CA ILE A 206 0.91 -22.50 -2.76
C ILE A 206 2.39 -22.32 -3.13
N HIS A 207 2.75 -22.57 -4.39
CA HIS A 207 4.08 -22.23 -4.89
C HIS A 207 4.22 -20.71 -5.10
N ARG A 208 4.66 -19.99 -4.05
CA ARG A 208 4.74 -18.51 -4.05
C ARG A 208 5.91 -17.92 -4.85
N PHE A 209 6.97 -18.69 -5.10
CA PHE A 209 8.22 -18.26 -5.76
C PHE A 209 8.09 -18.04 -7.27
N ARG A 210 7.13 -17.20 -7.66
CA ARG A 210 6.77 -16.90 -9.04
C ARG A 210 6.08 -15.54 -9.11
N HIS A 211 5.91 -15.05 -10.33
CA HIS A 211 4.97 -13.96 -10.57
C HIS A 211 3.54 -14.37 -10.20
N ILE A 212 2.80 -13.40 -9.67
CA ILE A 212 1.38 -13.57 -9.29
C ILE A 212 0.59 -14.02 -10.54
N PRO A 213 -0.08 -15.18 -10.50
CA PRO A 213 -0.89 -15.64 -11.62
C PRO A 213 -2.16 -14.79 -11.75
N THR A 214 -2.84 -14.88 -12.90
CA THR A 214 -4.11 -14.16 -13.13
C THR A 214 -5.33 -14.83 -12.47
N ARG A 215 -5.18 -16.03 -11.89
CA ARG A 215 -6.24 -16.81 -11.24
C ARG A 215 -5.70 -17.75 -10.17
N GLY A 216 -6.60 -18.22 -9.30
CA GLY A 216 -6.34 -19.20 -8.23
C GLY A 216 -5.90 -18.56 -6.92
N ALA A 217 -5.77 -19.37 -5.88
CA ALA A 217 -5.48 -18.95 -4.49
C ALA A 217 -4.53 -17.76 -4.33
N MET A 218 -3.35 -17.80 -4.96
CA MET A 218 -2.36 -16.72 -4.85
C MET A 218 -2.84 -15.38 -5.42
N CYS A 219 -3.58 -15.41 -6.52
CA CYS A 219 -4.21 -14.23 -7.11
C CYS A 219 -5.28 -13.69 -6.16
N ASP A 220 -6.13 -14.57 -5.66
CA ASP A 220 -7.28 -14.16 -4.87
C ASP A 220 -6.87 -13.56 -3.52
N MET A 221 -5.84 -14.11 -2.88
CA MET A 221 -5.32 -13.59 -1.60
C MET A 221 -4.82 -12.14 -1.70
N VAL A 222 -4.40 -11.68 -2.88
CA VAL A 222 -3.89 -10.31 -3.09
C VAL A 222 -4.85 -9.40 -3.86
N TRP A 223 -5.96 -9.92 -4.39
CA TRP A 223 -6.92 -9.14 -5.20
C TRP A 223 -8.41 -9.26 -4.81
N SER A 224 -8.76 -10.15 -3.87
CA SER A 224 -10.16 -10.38 -3.49
C SER A 224 -10.70 -9.33 -2.50
N GLU A 225 -11.94 -8.91 -2.70
CA GLU A 225 -12.54 -7.84 -1.90
C GLU A 225 -13.77 -8.34 -1.12
N PRO A 226 -13.98 -7.93 0.12
CA PRO A 226 -15.23 -8.21 0.81
C PRO A 226 -16.37 -7.43 0.16
N ASP A 227 -17.54 -8.06 0.02
CA ASP A 227 -18.77 -7.36 -0.37
C ASP A 227 -19.11 -6.30 0.71
N TRP A 228 -19.61 -5.15 0.28
CA TRP A 228 -19.69 -3.91 1.07
C TRP A 228 -20.75 -3.92 2.18
N ASP A 229 -21.29 -5.09 2.54
CA ASP A 229 -22.48 -5.22 3.37
C ASP A 229 -22.21 -4.98 4.87
N THR A 230 -22.04 -3.71 5.20
CA THR A 230 -21.99 -3.17 6.57
C THR A 230 -23.33 -2.59 7.03
N ASN A 231 -24.27 -2.37 6.10
CA ASN A 231 -25.51 -1.62 6.35
C ASN A 231 -26.80 -2.40 6.09
N ASN A 232 -26.75 -3.65 5.61
CA ASN A 232 -27.99 -4.38 5.34
C ASN A 232 -28.57 -4.98 6.63
N GLN A 233 -29.42 -4.18 7.27
CA GLN A 233 -30.20 -4.56 8.45
C GLN A 233 -31.10 -5.78 8.20
N LEU A 234 -31.35 -6.19 6.94
CA LEU A 234 -32.13 -7.39 6.61
C LEU A 234 -31.49 -8.69 7.10
N TYR A 235 -30.18 -8.75 7.34
CA TYR A 235 -29.51 -9.95 7.84
C TYR A 235 -29.40 -10.02 9.37
N ASN A 236 -29.93 -9.05 10.11
CA ASN A 236 -29.74 -8.99 11.57
C ASN A 236 -30.70 -9.87 12.39
N ASN A 237 -31.73 -10.48 11.81
CA ASN A 237 -32.80 -11.09 12.61
C ASN A 237 -33.17 -12.54 12.27
N VAL A 238 -32.29 -13.36 11.68
CA VAL A 238 -32.60 -14.78 11.51
C VAL A 238 -31.50 -15.65 12.09
N GLU A 239 -31.74 -16.15 13.30
CA GLU A 239 -31.04 -17.29 13.86
C GLU A 239 -31.29 -18.50 12.95
N GLU A 240 -30.24 -19.07 12.36
CA GLU A 240 -30.37 -20.33 11.62
C GLU A 240 -30.12 -21.52 12.56
N PRO A 241 -31.10 -22.43 12.72
CA PRO A 241 -30.88 -23.71 13.37
C PRO A 241 -30.24 -24.70 12.39
N SER A 242 -29.21 -25.40 12.87
CA SER A 242 -28.65 -26.67 12.35
C SER A 242 -28.32 -26.72 10.85
N GLY A 243 -27.01 -26.68 10.56
CA GLY A 243 -26.49 -27.01 9.24
C GLY A 243 -26.82 -28.45 8.86
N GLU A 244 -27.66 -28.60 7.85
CA GLU A 244 -27.61 -29.59 6.78
C GLU A 244 -28.85 -29.35 5.91
N THR A 245 -28.63 -29.01 4.64
CA THR A 245 -29.64 -28.67 3.61
C THR A 245 -30.54 -27.44 3.87
N TYR A 246 -30.22 -26.37 3.13
CA TYR A 246 -31.06 -25.19 2.94
C TYR A 246 -32.41 -25.56 2.32
N VAL A 247 -33.52 -25.28 3.02
CA VAL A 247 -34.89 -25.43 2.49
C VAL A 247 -35.53 -24.03 2.42
N PRO A 248 -35.76 -23.47 1.22
CA PRO A 248 -36.23 -22.09 1.07
C PRO A 248 -37.74 -21.96 1.34
N ARG A 249 -38.14 -20.90 2.07
CA ARG A 249 -39.53 -20.41 2.09
C ARG A 249 -39.66 -19.13 1.27
N LEU A 250 -40.81 -19.05 0.59
CA LEU A 250 -41.22 -18.06 -0.40
C LEU A 250 -41.09 -16.60 0.12
N GLY A 251 -40.04 -15.91 -0.31
CA GLY A 251 -39.81 -14.48 -0.09
C GLY A 251 -38.51 -14.09 -0.78
N LEU A 252 -38.51 -13.03 -1.57
CA LEU A 252 -37.38 -12.62 -2.41
C LEU A 252 -36.10 -12.38 -1.58
N PHE A 253 -35.23 -13.38 -1.50
CA PHE A 253 -33.85 -13.21 -1.05
C PHE A 253 -32.94 -13.85 -2.10
N GLU A 254 -32.14 -13.00 -2.75
CA GLU A 254 -31.12 -13.42 -3.70
C GLU A 254 -30.17 -14.43 -3.05
N THR A 255 -30.15 -15.64 -3.59
CA THR A 255 -29.14 -16.67 -3.33
C THR A 255 -27.79 -16.21 -3.89
N ARG A 256 -27.19 -15.16 -3.30
CA ARG A 256 -25.89 -14.67 -3.76
C ARG A 256 -24.83 -15.75 -3.53
N PRO A 257 -24.04 -16.11 -4.54
CA PRO A 257 -22.96 -17.06 -4.35
C PRO A 257 -21.94 -16.48 -3.37
N LEU A 258 -21.29 -17.37 -2.61
CA LEU A 258 -20.26 -17.02 -1.61
C LEU A 258 -19.16 -16.12 -2.19
N PHE A 259 -18.72 -16.45 -3.40
CA PHE A 259 -17.77 -15.70 -4.18
C PHE A 259 -18.42 -15.28 -5.51
N ILE A 260 -18.31 -14.01 -5.86
CA ILE A 260 -18.78 -13.41 -7.10
C ILE A 260 -17.55 -12.89 -7.85
N THR A 261 -17.48 -13.00 -9.18
CA THR A 261 -16.36 -12.43 -9.94
C THR A 261 -16.21 -10.93 -9.66
N ASN A 262 -14.99 -10.48 -9.36
CA ASN A 262 -14.72 -9.07 -9.12
C ASN A 262 -14.65 -8.29 -10.45
N LYS A 263 -15.77 -7.65 -10.81
CA LYS A 263 -15.86 -6.84 -12.04
C LYS A 263 -15.01 -5.58 -12.00
N GLN A 264 -14.79 -4.98 -10.83
CA GLN A 264 -13.99 -3.76 -10.69
C GLN A 264 -12.51 -4.04 -10.96
N ARG A 265 -12.01 -5.18 -10.50
CA ARG A 265 -10.62 -5.62 -10.72
C ARG A 265 -10.41 -6.36 -12.03
N GLY A 266 -11.47 -6.96 -12.59
CA GLY A 266 -11.39 -7.78 -13.81
C GLY A 266 -10.75 -9.16 -13.59
N LEU A 267 -10.45 -9.51 -12.33
CA LEU A 267 -9.83 -10.76 -11.89
C LEU A 267 -10.18 -11.00 -10.42
N SER A 268 -9.97 -12.21 -9.91
CA SER A 268 -10.34 -12.58 -8.53
C SER A 268 -11.86 -12.44 -8.25
N TYR A 269 -12.22 -12.40 -6.98
CA TYR A 269 -13.58 -12.47 -6.46
C TYR A 269 -13.89 -11.38 -5.46
N VAL A 270 -15.17 -11.04 -5.37
CA VAL A 270 -15.79 -10.41 -4.22
C VAL A 270 -16.38 -11.51 -3.33
N PHE A 271 -16.10 -11.48 -2.02
CA PHE A 271 -16.57 -12.50 -1.07
C PHE A 271 -17.50 -11.90 0.00
N ASN A 272 -18.56 -12.60 0.35
CA ASN A 272 -19.56 -12.07 1.28
C ASN A 272 -19.24 -12.38 2.77
N PHE A 273 -20.08 -11.85 3.67
CA PHE A 273 -19.94 -12.08 5.12
C PHE A 273 -19.97 -13.57 5.51
N ALA A 274 -20.74 -14.40 4.80
CA ALA A 274 -20.81 -15.83 5.08
C ALA A 274 -19.46 -16.53 4.83
N CYS A 275 -18.69 -16.10 3.82
CA CYS A 275 -17.32 -16.59 3.60
C CYS A 275 -16.41 -16.27 4.79
N ALA A 276 -16.40 -15.01 5.22
CA ALA A 276 -15.58 -14.57 6.34
C ALA A 276 -15.95 -15.29 7.64
N LYS A 277 -17.25 -15.41 7.92
CA LYS A 277 -17.78 -16.14 9.09
C LYS A 277 -17.32 -17.61 9.09
N ARG A 278 -17.48 -18.30 7.94
CA ARG A 278 -17.08 -19.71 7.79
C ARG A 278 -15.58 -19.89 7.94
N PHE A 279 -14.77 -19.05 7.30
CA PHE A 279 -13.32 -19.14 7.37
C PHE A 279 -12.80 -18.91 8.80
N VAL A 280 -13.29 -17.88 9.48
CA VAL A 280 -12.91 -17.58 10.87
C VAL A 280 -13.30 -18.74 11.80
N SER A 281 -14.51 -19.29 11.64
CA SER A 281 -14.98 -20.43 12.43
C SER A 281 -14.17 -21.70 12.18
N ALA A 282 -13.96 -22.07 10.91
CA ALA A 282 -13.25 -23.29 10.52
C ALA A 282 -11.79 -23.31 11.01
N ASN A 283 -11.17 -22.13 11.09
CA ASN A 283 -9.77 -21.98 11.49
C ASN A 283 -9.59 -21.58 12.97
N ASN A 284 -10.67 -21.55 13.77
CA ASN A 284 -10.65 -21.13 15.18
C ASN A 284 -9.98 -19.75 15.40
N LEU A 285 -10.21 -18.84 14.45
CA LEU A 285 -9.72 -17.47 14.47
C LEU A 285 -10.75 -16.55 15.11
N LEU A 286 -10.34 -15.32 15.40
CA LEU A 286 -11.21 -14.24 15.85
C LEU A 286 -11.55 -13.28 14.70
N CYS A 287 -10.61 -13.05 13.78
CA CYS A 287 -10.72 -11.99 12.79
C CYS A 287 -9.73 -12.17 11.62
N ILE A 288 -10.11 -11.66 10.46
CA ILE A 288 -9.26 -11.45 9.29
C ILE A 288 -8.82 -9.98 9.27
N ILE A 289 -7.52 -9.72 9.31
CA ILE A 289 -6.95 -8.37 9.15
C ILE A 289 -6.40 -8.29 7.72
N ARG A 290 -6.88 -7.29 6.97
CA ARG A 290 -6.46 -7.06 5.58
C ARG A 290 -6.13 -5.60 5.30
N ALA A 291 -5.62 -5.32 4.11
CA ALA A 291 -5.29 -3.98 3.64
C ALA A 291 -6.04 -3.66 2.33
N HIS A 292 -5.39 -3.21 1.25
CA HIS A 292 -5.87 -3.18 -0.14
C HIS A 292 -7.05 -2.26 -0.50
N GLU A 293 -7.84 -1.72 0.43
CA GLU A 293 -8.91 -0.77 0.13
C GLU A 293 -8.72 0.53 0.90
N VAL A 294 -8.90 1.67 0.22
CA VAL A 294 -8.81 2.99 0.84
C VAL A 294 -10.06 3.27 1.68
N HIS A 295 -9.84 3.81 2.88
CA HIS A 295 -10.90 4.18 3.81
C HIS A 295 -10.63 5.57 4.38
N GLU A 296 -11.68 6.38 4.55
CA GLU A 296 -11.59 7.77 5.03
C GLU A 296 -10.83 7.90 6.36
N LEU A 297 -11.08 6.98 7.30
CA LEU A 297 -10.42 6.94 8.61
C LEU A 297 -9.11 6.13 8.62
N GLY A 298 -8.69 5.59 7.48
CA GLY A 298 -7.55 4.67 7.37
C GLY A 298 -7.85 3.25 7.85
N PHE A 299 -9.07 2.96 8.32
CA PHE A 299 -9.50 1.60 8.63
C PHE A 299 -11.02 1.43 8.49
N LYS A 300 -11.47 0.18 8.41
CA LYS A 300 -12.88 -0.20 8.43
C LYS A 300 -13.09 -1.49 9.22
N LEU A 301 -14.10 -1.48 10.09
CA LEU A 301 -14.55 -2.67 10.80
C LEU A 301 -15.77 -3.24 10.09
N TYR A 302 -15.73 -4.53 9.75
CA TYR A 302 -16.86 -5.21 9.13
C TYR A 302 -17.73 -5.88 10.19
N ARG A 303 -18.86 -6.43 9.75
CA ARG A 303 -19.85 -7.07 10.62
C ARG A 303 -19.20 -8.04 11.62
N PRO A 304 -19.56 -7.97 12.92
CA PRO A 304 -19.03 -8.88 13.91
C PRO A 304 -19.55 -10.29 13.76
N HIS A 305 -18.76 -11.26 14.21
CA HIS A 305 -19.20 -12.65 14.30
C HIS A 305 -20.31 -12.78 15.35
N PRO A 306 -21.41 -13.54 15.08
CA PRO A 306 -22.51 -13.68 16.04
C PRO A 306 -22.10 -14.23 17.41
N ASN A 307 -21.17 -15.19 17.44
CA ASN A 307 -20.81 -15.89 18.69
C ASN A 307 -19.92 -15.09 19.65
N HIS A 308 -19.03 -14.24 19.14
CA HIS A 308 -18.02 -13.54 19.97
C HIS A 308 -18.04 -12.02 19.80
N LEU A 309 -18.99 -11.49 19.01
CA LEU A 309 -19.27 -10.07 18.80
C LEU A 309 -18.05 -9.22 18.38
N PHE A 310 -17.02 -9.86 17.83
CA PHE A 310 -15.81 -9.22 17.34
C PHE A 310 -15.86 -9.13 15.80
N PRO A 311 -15.40 -8.03 15.17
CA PRO A 311 -15.38 -7.88 13.71
C PRO A 311 -14.78 -9.08 13.00
N CYS A 312 -15.50 -9.68 12.04
CA CYS A 312 -14.96 -10.79 11.24
C CYS A 312 -13.80 -10.32 10.36
N ILE A 313 -13.84 -9.07 9.89
CA ILE A 313 -12.81 -8.46 9.04
C ILE A 313 -12.48 -7.07 9.57
N ILE A 314 -11.20 -6.73 9.54
CA ILE A 314 -10.66 -5.38 9.72
C ILE A 314 -9.84 -5.03 8.48
N SER A 315 -10.20 -3.96 7.78
CA SER A 315 -9.37 -3.41 6.70
C SER A 315 -8.55 -2.23 7.21
N LEU A 316 -7.28 -2.18 6.84
CA LEU A 316 -6.31 -1.15 7.21
C LEU A 316 -5.74 -0.47 5.97
N PHE A 317 -5.54 0.84 6.06
CA PHE A 317 -4.94 1.63 5.00
C PHE A 317 -4.01 2.66 5.63
N SER A 318 -2.71 2.56 5.32
CA SER A 318 -1.67 3.33 5.99
C SER A 318 -1.05 4.42 5.09
N ALA A 319 -1.68 4.72 3.95
CA ALA A 319 -1.32 5.81 3.04
C ALA A 319 -2.31 6.99 3.20
N PRO A 320 -2.01 7.98 4.05
CA PRO A 320 -2.86 9.16 4.24
C PRO A 320 -2.85 10.05 2.99
N ASN A 321 -3.95 10.77 2.74
CA ASN A 321 -4.18 11.61 1.57
C ASN A 321 -3.74 10.94 0.27
N TYR A 322 -4.25 9.73 0.05
CA TYR A 322 -3.88 8.90 -1.08
C TYR A 322 -4.08 9.62 -2.41
N CYS A 323 -3.15 9.41 -3.34
CA CYS A 323 -3.09 10.11 -4.62
C CYS A 323 -3.17 11.65 -4.49
N SER A 324 -2.74 12.20 -3.35
CA SER A 324 -2.76 13.63 -3.01
C SER A 324 -4.12 14.32 -3.12
N SER A 325 -5.21 13.56 -3.19
CA SER A 325 -6.56 14.08 -3.52
C SER A 325 -7.69 13.44 -2.72
N PHE A 326 -7.48 12.27 -2.12
CA PHE A 326 -8.54 11.55 -1.42
C PHE A 326 -8.89 12.17 -0.05
N GLY A 327 -7.96 12.90 0.58
CA GLY A 327 -8.19 13.51 1.90
C GLY A 327 -8.38 12.52 3.05
N ASN A 328 -8.12 11.22 2.82
CA ASN A 328 -8.25 10.19 3.84
C ASN A 328 -7.12 10.27 4.90
N LYS A 329 -7.39 9.77 6.10
CA LYS A 329 -6.36 9.50 7.11
C LYS A 329 -5.64 8.19 6.82
N GLY A 330 -4.46 8.03 7.39
CA GLY A 330 -3.78 6.74 7.51
C GLY A 330 -4.04 6.14 8.89
N ALA A 331 -4.07 4.81 8.99
CA ALA A 331 -4.12 4.13 10.28
C ALA A 331 -3.22 2.90 10.33
N VAL A 332 -2.76 2.57 11.53
CA VAL A 332 -2.12 1.28 11.86
C VAL A 332 -2.84 0.62 13.03
N LEU A 333 -2.71 -0.69 13.14
CA LEU A 333 -3.31 -1.47 14.21
C LEU A 333 -2.23 -2.06 15.12
N VAL A 334 -2.26 -1.70 16.40
CA VAL A 334 -1.39 -2.30 17.42
C VAL A 334 -2.13 -3.48 18.05
N VAL A 335 -1.65 -4.69 17.83
CA VAL A 335 -2.20 -5.91 18.41
C VAL A 335 -1.32 -6.34 19.58
N SER A 336 -1.84 -6.22 20.80
CA SER A 336 -1.18 -6.63 22.05
C SER A 336 -1.79 -7.92 22.59
N LYS A 337 -1.36 -8.36 23.78
CA LYS A 337 -1.91 -9.56 24.42
C LYS A 337 -3.36 -9.37 24.86
N GLU A 338 -3.69 -8.22 25.47
CA GLU A 338 -5.03 -7.95 25.98
C GLU A 338 -5.87 -7.05 25.08
N THR A 339 -5.24 -6.22 24.23
CA THR A 339 -5.94 -5.14 23.52
C THR A 339 -5.54 -5.03 22.06
N ILE A 340 -6.44 -4.45 21.28
CA ILE A 340 -6.17 -3.92 19.94
C ILE A 340 -6.41 -2.41 19.95
N CYS A 341 -5.55 -1.65 19.29
CA CYS A 341 -5.66 -0.20 19.26
C CYS A 341 -5.35 0.33 17.86
N PHE A 342 -6.22 1.17 17.32
CA PHE A 342 -5.96 1.90 16.09
C PHE A 342 -5.22 3.20 16.42
N LYS A 343 -4.13 3.46 15.69
CA LYS A 343 -3.44 4.75 15.70
C LYS A 343 -3.62 5.39 14.32
N GLN A 344 -4.33 6.52 14.29
CA GLN A 344 -4.54 7.29 13.07
C GLN A 344 -3.51 8.41 12.93
N PHE A 345 -3.23 8.81 11.71
CA PHE A 345 -2.31 9.89 11.39
C PHE A 345 -2.69 10.62 10.11
N GLU A 346 -2.37 11.90 10.09
CA GLU A 346 -2.53 12.80 8.95
C GLU A 346 -1.35 12.66 7.97
N PRO A 347 -1.48 13.11 6.71
CA PRO A 347 -0.37 13.10 5.75
C PRO A 347 0.81 13.97 6.21
N SER A 348 1.99 13.62 5.71
CA SER A 348 3.24 14.35 5.94
C SER A 348 3.61 15.16 4.70
N PRO A 349 4.20 16.36 4.87
CA PRO A 349 4.79 17.07 3.74
C PRO A 349 5.86 16.22 3.07
N HIS A 350 5.86 16.19 1.74
CA HIS A 350 6.88 15.53 0.94
C HIS A 350 7.30 16.42 -0.24
N PRO A 351 8.49 16.25 -0.81
CA PRO A 351 8.91 16.95 -2.01
C PRO A 351 7.92 16.74 -3.17
N CYS A 352 7.73 17.78 -3.99
CA CYS A 352 6.93 17.66 -5.21
C CYS A 352 7.70 16.88 -6.26
N VAL A 353 7.13 15.78 -6.75
CA VAL A 353 7.72 14.93 -7.78
C VAL A 353 6.87 15.01 -9.04
N LEU A 354 7.48 15.45 -10.14
CA LEU A 354 6.87 15.35 -11.47
C LEU A 354 6.96 13.88 -11.91
N GLN A 355 5.81 13.20 -12.04
CA GLN A 355 5.76 11.77 -12.35
C GLN A 355 6.52 11.43 -13.64
N GLY A 356 7.71 10.84 -13.48
CA GLY A 356 8.54 10.34 -14.57
C GLY A 356 9.04 11.39 -15.56
N ARG A 357 9.01 12.68 -15.22
CA ARG A 357 9.42 13.78 -16.11
C ARG A 357 10.30 14.79 -15.36
N ASN A 358 11.31 15.32 -16.03
CA ASN A 358 12.00 16.51 -15.55
C ASN A 358 11.26 17.78 -16.01
N ALA A 359 11.60 18.93 -15.41
CA ALA A 359 10.94 20.20 -15.70
C ALA A 359 10.91 20.53 -17.21
N PHE A 360 11.99 20.26 -17.94
CA PHE A 360 12.07 20.49 -19.38
C PHE A 360 11.15 19.58 -20.17
N SER A 361 11.20 18.27 -19.95
CA SER A 361 10.32 17.30 -20.62
C SER A 361 8.84 17.51 -20.31
N TRP A 362 8.54 18.12 -19.16
CA TRP A 362 7.19 18.52 -18.80
C TRP A 362 6.75 19.81 -19.49
N SER A 363 7.61 20.84 -19.54
CA SER A 363 7.26 22.15 -20.09
C SER A 363 7.42 22.27 -21.61
N LEU A 364 8.27 21.46 -22.24
CA LEU A 364 8.63 21.60 -23.65
C LEU A 364 7.43 21.41 -24.60
N PRO A 365 6.55 20.40 -24.43
CA PRO A 365 5.37 20.27 -25.29
C PRO A 365 4.42 21.47 -25.19
N PHE A 366 4.30 22.03 -23.98
CA PHE A 366 3.48 23.23 -23.76
C PHE A 366 4.12 24.46 -24.41
N LEU A 367 5.44 24.62 -24.27
CA LEU A 367 6.17 25.71 -24.90
C LEU A 367 6.07 25.64 -26.44
N GLU A 368 6.26 24.45 -27.02
CA GLU A 368 6.13 24.19 -28.45
C GLU A 368 4.73 24.56 -28.95
N SER A 369 3.69 24.06 -28.30
CA SER A 369 2.30 24.35 -28.67
C SER A 369 1.99 25.85 -28.65
N ASN A 370 2.44 26.56 -27.61
CA ASN A 370 2.21 28.01 -27.50
C ASN A 370 3.02 28.80 -28.53
N LEU A 371 4.28 28.44 -28.77
CA LEU A 371 5.08 29.08 -29.80
C LEU A 371 4.45 28.87 -31.18
N MET A 372 4.02 27.65 -31.50
CA MET A 372 3.32 27.38 -32.76
C MET A 372 2.03 28.20 -32.89
N SER A 373 1.24 28.31 -31.81
CA SER A 373 0.05 29.16 -31.80
C SER A 373 0.38 30.63 -32.07
N ILE A 374 1.41 31.18 -31.40
CA ILE A 374 1.86 32.56 -31.61
C ILE A 374 2.32 32.78 -33.05
N PHE A 375 3.14 31.85 -33.58
CA PHE A 375 3.60 31.92 -34.97
C PHE A 375 2.45 31.87 -35.97
N LEU A 376 1.47 30.97 -35.77
CA LEU A 376 0.29 30.91 -36.62
C LEU A 376 -0.50 32.21 -36.58
N THR A 377 -0.75 32.78 -35.40
CA THR A 377 -1.47 34.06 -35.25
C THR A 377 -0.75 35.22 -35.94
N LEU A 378 0.58 35.28 -35.85
CA LEU A 378 1.38 36.31 -36.51
C LEU A 378 1.43 36.12 -38.04
N LEU A 379 1.47 34.89 -38.53
CA LEU A 379 1.46 34.56 -39.96
C LEU A 379 0.08 34.75 -40.58
N SER A 380 -1.00 34.56 -39.82
CA SER A 380 -2.38 34.82 -40.25
C SER A 380 -2.77 36.30 -40.18
N GLY A 381 -1.80 37.22 -40.24
CA GLY A 381 -2.02 38.66 -40.14
C GLY A 381 -3.14 39.15 -41.07
N SER A 382 -4.16 39.75 -40.46
CA SER A 382 -5.35 40.39 -41.07
C SER A 382 -6.25 39.51 -41.94
N ASP A 383 -6.92 38.50 -41.37
CA ASP A 383 -8.29 38.08 -41.76
C ASP A 383 -8.94 37.09 -40.76
N TYR A 384 -8.62 37.19 -39.45
CA TYR A 384 -9.24 36.33 -38.43
C TYR A 384 -10.12 37.16 -37.48
N ASP A 385 -11.42 37.18 -37.74
CA ASP A 385 -12.46 37.69 -36.84
C ASP A 385 -12.86 36.58 -35.84
N PRO A 386 -12.60 36.75 -34.53
CA PRO A 386 -12.86 35.72 -33.53
C PRO A 386 -14.35 35.52 -33.20
N THR A 387 -15.27 36.26 -33.82
CA THR A 387 -16.72 36.16 -33.52
C THR A 387 -17.48 35.05 -34.26
N ILE A 388 -16.85 34.36 -35.22
CA ILE A 388 -17.53 33.36 -36.07
C ILE A 388 -17.37 31.91 -35.58
N ALA A 389 -16.35 31.60 -34.77
CA ALA A 389 -16.09 30.22 -34.34
C ALA A 389 -16.96 29.71 -33.17
N ASP A 390 -17.71 30.60 -32.50
CA ASP A 390 -18.38 30.27 -31.23
C ASP A 390 -19.86 29.83 -31.39
N ARG A 391 -20.32 29.56 -32.62
CA ARG A 391 -21.72 29.18 -32.90
C ARG A 391 -21.94 27.77 -33.44
N SER A 392 -20.90 26.97 -33.62
CA SER A 392 -21.06 25.63 -34.21
C SER A 392 -20.38 24.53 -33.41
N GLU A 393 -20.56 24.48 -32.08
CA GLU A 393 -20.30 23.26 -31.31
C GLU A 393 -21.00 23.26 -29.93
N LYS A 394 -22.32 23.54 -29.93
CA LYS A 394 -23.21 23.02 -28.88
C LYS A 394 -23.85 21.73 -29.39
N GLY A 395 -23.10 20.64 -29.29
CA GLY A 395 -23.53 19.29 -29.65
C GLY A 395 -23.10 18.28 -28.58
N SER A 396 -23.90 18.19 -27.52
CA SER A 396 -24.08 17.06 -26.60
C SER A 396 -23.05 15.91 -26.64
N SER A 397 -22.24 15.79 -25.58
CA SER A 397 -21.91 14.47 -25.00
C SER A 397 -21.74 14.58 -23.48
N ASN A 398 -22.85 14.36 -22.78
CA ASN A 398 -22.81 13.92 -21.39
C ASN A 398 -22.28 12.48 -21.39
N GLY A 399 -21.16 12.28 -20.71
CA GLY A 399 -20.57 10.97 -20.46
C GLY A 399 -19.59 11.08 -19.29
N GLU A 400 -20.12 11.17 -18.08
CA GLU A 400 -19.33 10.98 -16.86
C GLU A 400 -18.78 9.56 -16.81
N GLY A 401 -17.59 9.38 -17.37
CA GLY A 401 -16.73 8.23 -17.10
C GLY A 401 -15.79 8.59 -15.96
N GLY A 402 -16.28 8.52 -14.73
CA GLY A 402 -15.44 8.56 -13.53
C GLY A 402 -14.48 7.37 -13.57
N VAL A 403 -13.27 7.58 -14.07
CA VAL A 403 -12.17 6.63 -13.91
C VAL A 403 -11.75 6.70 -12.46
N THR A 404 -12.29 5.79 -11.64
CA THR A 404 -11.68 5.42 -10.36
C THR A 404 -10.22 5.06 -10.61
N PRO A 405 -9.25 5.67 -9.91
CA PRO A 405 -7.87 5.22 -10.01
C PRO A 405 -7.81 3.76 -9.53
N LEU A 406 -7.14 2.93 -10.32
CA LEU A 406 -6.84 1.55 -9.96
C LEU A 406 -6.09 1.56 -8.63
N ILE A 407 -6.72 0.97 -7.62
CA ILE A 407 -6.14 0.71 -6.30
C ILE A 407 -5.09 -0.41 -6.41
#